data_AF-V4IZ05-F1
#
_entry.id   AF-V4IZ05-F1
#
_cell.length_a   1.000
_cell.length_b   1.000
_cell.length_c   1.000
_cell.angle_alpha   90.00
_cell.angle_beta   90.00
_cell.angle_gamma   90.00
#
_symmetry.space_group_name_H-M   'P 1'
#
loop_
_entity.id
_entity.type
_entity.pdbx_description
1 polymer ?
#
loop_
_entity_poly.entity_id
_entity_poly.type
_entity_poly.pdbx_seq_one_letter_code
_entity_poly.pdbx_strand_id
1 'polypeptide(L)'
;MQERVIVGLMWLLSRLPLSLLHWIGHLVGWLVILFPNRQRRNALINLSLCFPNLTAREKIRLRNRCLCEFGKTYLEIAHLWLRPRQEMLDLVREVRGAELLERVDGHGLIVLSPHLGAWELAGMYLVAQGPTTIF
;
A
#
# COMPACT_ATOMS: atom_id res chain seq x y z
N MET A 1 -17.28 15.40 -14.94
CA MET A 1 -17.29 14.16 -15.76
C MET A 1 -16.22 13.17 -15.32
N GLN A 2 -14.94 13.58 -15.23
CA GLN A 2 -13.81 12.73 -14.81
C GLN A 2 -13.99 12.11 -13.41
N GLU A 3 -14.44 12.89 -12.43
CA GLU A 3 -14.68 12.41 -11.06
C GLU A 3 -15.66 11.23 -11.01
N ARG A 4 -16.79 11.33 -11.72
CA ARG A 4 -17.80 10.26 -11.79
C ARG A 4 -17.24 8.97 -12.39
N VAL A 5 -16.32 9.09 -13.36
CA VAL A 5 -15.65 7.94 -13.96
C VAL A 5 -14.70 7.28 -12.96
N ILE A 6 -13.91 8.09 -12.24
CA ILE A 6 -12.98 7.58 -11.20
C ILE A 6 -13.77 6.89 -10.09
N VAL A 7 -14.81 7.53 -9.56
CA VAL A 7 -15.67 6.96 -8.51
C VAL A 7 -16.35 5.68 -9.00
N GLY A 8 -16.87 5.67 -10.23
CA GLY A 8 -17.46 4.47 -10.84
C GLY A 8 -16.45 3.32 -10.99
N LEU A 9 -15.22 3.62 -11.39
CA LEU A 9 -14.14 2.64 -11.49
C LEU A 9 -13.75 2.11 -10.10
N MET A 10 -13.57 2.98 -9.11
CA MET A 10 -13.27 2.56 -7.73
C MET A 10 -14.37 1.67 -7.18
N TRP A 11 -15.63 2.03 -7.41
CA TRP A 11 -16.77 1.21 -7.01
C TRP A 11 -16.77 -0.16 -7.70
N LEU A 12 -16.42 -0.23 -8.99
CA LEU A 12 -16.32 -1.51 -9.70
C LEU A 12 -15.18 -2.37 -9.13
N LEU A 13 -14.01 -1.77 -8.92
CA LEU A 13 -12.84 -2.45 -8.37
C LEU A 13 -13.09 -2.95 -6.95
N SER A 14 -13.83 -2.22 -6.12
CA SER A 14 -14.11 -2.62 -4.74
C SER A 14 -14.99 -3.88 -4.62
N ARG A 15 -15.73 -4.22 -5.69
CA ARG A 15 -16.54 -5.45 -5.76
C ARG A 15 -15.72 -6.69 -6.13
N LEU A 16 -14.49 -6.52 -6.63
CA LEU A 16 -13.64 -7.65 -6.99
C LEU A 16 -12.99 -8.26 -5.74
N PRO A 17 -12.76 -9.59 -5.71
CA PRO A 17 -11.99 -10.21 -4.64
C PRO A 17 -10.53 -9.73 -4.68
N LEU A 18 -9.91 -9.61 -3.50
CA LEU A 18 -8.51 -9.13 -3.38
C LEU A 18 -7.52 -9.92 -4.22
N SER A 19 -7.69 -11.24 -4.36
CA SER A 19 -6.82 -12.08 -5.19
C SER A 19 -6.82 -11.63 -6.66
N LEU A 20 -7.98 -11.26 -7.19
CA LEU A 20 -8.09 -10.75 -8.56
C LEU A 20 -7.49 -9.35 -8.68
N LEU A 21 -7.73 -8.47 -7.69
CA LEU A 21 -7.11 -7.15 -7.65
C LEU A 21 -5.57 -7.25 -7.61
N HIS A 22 -5.02 -8.17 -6.81
CA HIS A 22 -3.58 -8.40 -6.74
C HIS A 22 -3.03 -8.93 -8.08
N TRP A 23 -3.79 -9.78 -8.77
CA TRP A 23 -3.39 -10.26 -10.11
C TRP A 23 -3.39 -9.12 -11.14
N ILE A 24 -4.44 -8.31 -11.18
CA ILE A 24 -4.52 -7.13 -12.07
C ILE A 24 -3.41 -6.14 -11.71
N GLY A 25 -3.19 -5.87 -10.43
CA GLY A 25 -2.17 -4.94 -9.94
C GLY A 25 -0.76 -5.41 -10.28
N HIS A 26 -0.51 -6.72 -10.17
CA HIS A 26 0.72 -7.33 -10.64
C HIS A 26 0.92 -7.12 -12.16
N LEU A 27 -0.13 -7.34 -12.97
CA LEU A 27 -0.09 -7.13 -14.41
C LEU A 27 0.19 -5.65 -14.75
N VAL A 28 -0.47 -4.72 -14.07
CA VAL A 28 -0.23 -3.27 -14.23
C VAL A 28 1.23 -2.94 -13.92
N GLY A 29 1.75 -3.40 -12.78
CA GLY A 29 3.16 -3.18 -12.43
C GLY A 29 4.13 -3.83 -13.42
N TRP A 30 3.77 -5.00 -13.96
CA TRP A 30 4.52 -5.66 -15.01
C TRP A 30 4.55 -4.85 -16.31
N LEU A 31 3.41 -4.31 -16.75
CA LEU A 31 3.35 -3.41 -17.91
C LEU A 31 4.20 -2.15 -17.71
N VAL A 32 4.21 -1.58 -16.49
CA VAL A 32 5.10 -0.46 -16.13
C VAL A 32 6.57 -0.85 -16.25
N ILE A 33 6.94 -2.11 -16.05
CA ILE A 33 8.34 -2.56 -16.17
C ILE A 33 8.79 -2.62 -17.64
N LEU A 34 7.88 -2.99 -18.56
CA LEU A 34 8.22 -3.22 -19.98
C LEU A 34 8.82 -1.97 -20.65
N PHE A 35 8.25 -0.80 -20.38
CA PHE A 35 8.66 0.44 -21.06
C PHE A 35 9.56 1.31 -20.17
N PRO A 36 10.58 1.99 -20.72
CA PRO A 36 11.34 3.00 -19.98
C PRO A 36 10.41 4.10 -19.47
N ASN A 37 10.41 4.35 -18.16
CA ASN A 37 9.62 5.41 -17.55
C ASN A 37 10.29 5.93 -16.26
N ARG A 38 9.76 7.04 -15.75
CA ARG A 38 10.27 7.71 -14.55
C ARG A 38 10.23 6.81 -13.31
N GLN A 39 9.16 6.02 -13.12
CA GLN A 39 9.02 5.15 -11.95
C GLN A 39 10.08 4.04 -11.94
N ARG A 40 10.30 3.39 -13.09
CA ARG A 40 11.35 2.37 -13.25
C ARG A 40 12.75 2.92 -13.01
N ARG A 41 13.02 4.15 -13.47
CA ARG A 41 14.30 4.83 -13.25
C ARG A 41 14.51 5.19 -11.78
N ASN A 42 13.53 5.88 -11.18
CA ASN A 42 13.62 6.37 -9.82
C ASN A 42 13.71 5.22 -8.81
N ALA A 43 12.94 4.15 -9.00
CA ALA A 43 13.04 2.95 -8.16
C ALA A 43 14.45 2.33 -8.22
N LEU A 44 15.09 2.28 -9.40
CA LEU A 44 16.46 1.76 -9.50
C LEU A 44 17.48 2.66 -8.81
N ILE A 45 17.34 3.99 -8.94
CA ILE A 45 18.22 4.96 -8.27
C ILE A 45 18.08 4.81 -6.76
N ASN A 46 16.86 4.83 -6.23
CA ASN A 46 16.59 4.68 -4.80
C ASN A 46 17.15 3.36 -4.26
N LEU A 47 16.94 2.24 -4.97
CA LEU A 47 17.50 0.95 -4.56
C LEU A 47 19.03 0.92 -4.63
N SER A 48 19.64 1.66 -5.56
CA SER A 48 21.10 1.75 -5.65
C SER A 48 21.70 2.54 -4.49
N LEU A 49 20.99 3.56 -4.01
CA LEU A 49 21.36 4.35 -2.83
C LEU A 49 21.14 3.58 -1.53
N CYS A 50 19.98 2.94 -1.35
CA CYS A 50 19.64 2.23 -0.11
C CYS A 50 20.33 0.88 0.02
N PHE A 51 20.64 0.21 -1.09
CA PHE A 51 21.22 -1.13 -1.10
C PHE A 51 22.47 -1.19 -1.99
N PRO A 52 23.54 -0.44 -1.64
CA PRO A 52 24.73 -0.32 -2.50
C PRO A 52 25.39 -1.68 -2.78
N ASN A 53 25.36 -2.59 -1.80
CA ASN A 53 25.99 -3.90 -1.85
C ASN A 53 25.29 -4.92 -2.76
N LEU A 54 24.05 -4.65 -3.21
CA LEU A 54 23.38 -5.53 -4.15
C LEU A 54 23.99 -5.40 -5.55
N THR A 55 24.11 -6.53 -6.25
CA THR A 55 24.51 -6.57 -7.65
C THR A 55 23.47 -5.86 -8.54
N ALA A 56 23.88 -5.46 -9.75
CA ALA A 56 22.95 -4.83 -10.70
C ALA A 56 21.73 -5.73 -11.02
N ARG A 57 21.92 -7.05 -11.12
CA ARG A 57 20.83 -8.01 -11.34
C ARG A 57 19.87 -8.08 -10.16
N GLU A 58 20.38 -8.09 -8.94
CA GLU A 58 19.54 -8.10 -7.72
C GLU A 58 18.73 -6.80 -7.59
N LYS A 59 19.36 -5.64 -7.84
CA LYS A 59 18.67 -4.34 -7.86
C LYS A 59 17.56 -4.31 -8.91
N ILE A 60 17.80 -4.84 -10.11
CA ILE A 60 16.79 -4.97 -11.16
C ILE A 60 15.63 -5.89 -10.73
N ARG A 61 15.94 -7.04 -10.13
CA ARG A 61 14.94 -8.00 -9.64
C ARG A 61 14.09 -7.38 -8.53
N LEU A 62 14.72 -6.70 -7.58
CA LEU A 62 14.04 -6.03 -6.48
C LEU A 62 13.17 -4.88 -6.98
N ARG A 63 13.67 -4.02 -7.87
CA ARG A 63 12.89 -2.97 -8.54
C ARG A 63 11.63 -3.53 -9.18
N ASN A 64 11.77 -4.60 -9.96
CA ASN A 64 10.63 -5.20 -10.66
C ASN A 64 9.59 -5.74 -9.67
N ARG A 65 10.03 -6.38 -8.58
CA ARG A 65 9.13 -6.79 -7.50
C ARG A 65 8.42 -5.60 -6.87
N CYS A 66 9.15 -4.53 -6.51
CA CYS A 66 8.57 -3.32 -5.94
C CYS A 66 7.51 -2.69 -6.85
N LEU A 67 7.76 -2.59 -8.16
CA LEU A 67 6.79 -2.03 -9.11
C LEU A 67 5.53 -2.89 -9.25
N CYS A 68 5.65 -4.22 -9.20
CA CYS A 68 4.51 -5.12 -9.15
C CYS A 68 3.70 -4.97 -7.86
N GLU A 69 4.35 -4.91 -6.69
CA GLU A 69 3.64 -4.67 -5.43
C GLU A 69 2.96 -3.30 -5.39
N PHE A 70 3.62 -2.27 -5.91
CA PHE A 70 3.06 -0.92 -6.00
C PHE A 70 1.76 -0.87 -6.84
N GLY A 71 1.72 -1.65 -7.93
CA GLY A 71 0.50 -1.82 -8.73
C GLY A 71 -0.64 -2.48 -7.94
N LYS A 72 -0.34 -3.45 -7.07
CA LYS A 72 -1.35 -4.06 -6.19
C LYS A 72 -1.86 -3.05 -5.16
N THR A 73 -0.96 -2.32 -4.51
CA THR A 73 -1.33 -1.37 -3.47
C THR A 73 -2.30 -0.30 -3.99
N TYR A 74 -2.11 0.22 -5.21
CA TYR A 74 -3.06 1.17 -5.78
C TYR A 74 -4.45 0.59 -6.02
N LEU A 75 -4.54 -0.68 -6.45
CA LEU A 75 -5.84 -1.30 -6.70
C LEU A 75 -6.53 -1.75 -5.41
N GLU A 76 -5.75 -2.10 -4.38
CA GLU A 76 -6.25 -2.40 -3.04
C GLU A 76 -6.98 -1.21 -2.41
N ILE A 77 -6.55 0.04 -2.69
CA ILE A 77 -7.18 1.27 -2.14
C ILE A 77 -8.70 1.27 -2.37
N ALA A 78 -9.16 0.95 -3.58
CA ALA A 78 -10.58 0.94 -3.89
C ALA A 78 -11.35 -0.09 -3.05
N HIS A 79 -10.76 -1.27 -2.83
CA HIS A 79 -11.32 -2.32 -1.99
C HIS A 79 -11.34 -1.90 -0.53
N LEU A 80 -10.21 -1.41 -0.02
CA LEU A 80 -10.05 -1.00 1.37
C LEU A 80 -11.01 0.14 1.73
N TRP A 81 -11.15 1.17 0.88
CA TRP A 81 -11.94 2.36 1.20
C TRP A 81 -13.44 2.19 1.07
N LEU A 82 -13.92 1.33 0.17
CA LEU A 82 -15.36 1.24 -0.17
C LEU A 82 -16.06 0.01 0.42
N ARG A 83 -15.32 -0.95 0.97
CA ARG A 83 -15.90 -2.12 1.66
C ARG A 83 -16.19 -1.81 3.13
N PRO A 84 -17.10 -2.55 3.79
CA PRO A 84 -17.37 -2.37 5.20
C PRO A 84 -16.10 -2.48 6.04
N ARG A 85 -15.90 -1.51 6.94
CA ARG A 85 -14.68 -1.38 7.74
C ARG A 85 -14.31 -2.67 8.49
N GLN A 86 -15.30 -3.37 9.05
CA GLN A 86 -15.05 -4.61 9.80
C GLN A 86 -14.42 -5.68 8.91
N GLU A 87 -14.93 -5.87 7.68
CA GLU A 87 -14.37 -6.84 6.73
C GLU A 87 -12.89 -6.54 6.41
N MET A 88 -12.53 -5.25 6.36
CA MET A 88 -11.14 -4.85 6.12
C MET A 88 -10.26 -5.10 7.34
N LEU A 89 -10.76 -4.79 8.55
CA LEU A 89 -10.04 -5.08 9.79
C LEU A 89 -9.81 -6.59 9.99
N ASP A 90 -10.73 -7.44 9.54
CA ASP A 90 -10.59 -8.91 9.60
C ASP A 90 -9.45 -9.46 8.71
N LEU A 91 -8.91 -8.63 7.80
CA LEU A 91 -7.71 -8.96 7.01
C LEU A 91 -6.43 -8.88 7.86
N VAL A 92 -6.45 -8.13 8.97
CA VAL A 92 -5.32 -8.03 9.89
C VAL A 92 -5.21 -9.34 10.68
N ARG A 93 -4.14 -10.11 10.41
CA ARG A 93 -3.93 -11.42 11.04
C ARG A 93 -3.11 -11.36 12.32
N GLU A 94 -2.18 -10.43 12.40
CA GLU A 94 -1.24 -10.29 13.50
C GLU A 94 -0.81 -8.83 13.60
N VAL A 95 -0.69 -8.31 14.82
CA VAL A 95 -0.11 -7.00 15.11
C VAL A 95 0.97 -7.19 16.16
N ARG A 96 2.18 -6.73 15.84
CA ARG A 96 3.35 -6.79 16.74
C ARG A 96 3.61 -5.41 17.29
N GLY A 97 3.83 -5.29 18.60
CA GLY A 97 4.01 -4.00 19.25
C GLY A 97 2.71 -3.24 19.50
N ALA A 98 1.56 -3.92 19.60
CA ALA A 98 0.27 -3.29 19.83
C ALA A 98 0.21 -2.57 21.19
N GLU A 99 0.94 -3.07 22.18
CA GLU A 99 1.15 -2.47 23.49
C GLU A 99 1.75 -1.05 23.41
N LEU A 100 2.49 -0.73 22.34
CA LEU A 100 3.05 0.61 22.11
C LEU A 100 1.98 1.64 21.71
N LEU A 101 0.74 1.19 21.45
CA LEU A 101 -0.38 2.06 21.14
C LEU A 101 -1.15 2.51 22.40
N GLU A 102 -0.83 1.95 23.57
CA GLU A 102 -1.40 2.39 24.84
C GLU A 102 -1.01 3.84 25.15
N ARG A 103 -2.00 4.65 25.47
CA ARG A 103 -1.80 6.09 25.74
C ARG A 103 -1.51 6.27 27.23
N VAL A 104 -0.52 7.11 27.53
CA VAL A 104 -0.33 7.62 28.89
C VAL A 104 -1.32 8.75 29.10
N ASP A 105 -2.02 8.75 30.24
CA ASP A 105 -2.98 9.79 30.60
C ASP A 105 -2.37 11.20 30.46
N GLY A 106 -3.11 12.09 29.81
CA GLY A 106 -2.66 13.46 29.55
C GLY A 106 -1.69 13.63 28.36
N HIS A 107 -1.30 12.54 27.68
CA HIS A 107 -0.39 12.59 26.53
C HIS A 107 -1.02 12.03 25.24
N GLY A 108 -0.70 12.66 24.11
CA GLY A 108 -1.00 12.13 22.78
C GLY A 108 0.07 11.16 22.28
N LEU A 109 -0.28 10.31 21.31
CA LEU A 109 0.63 9.38 20.64
C LEU A 109 0.87 9.83 19.21
N ILE A 110 2.13 9.91 18.78
CA ILE A 110 2.52 10.14 17.39
C ILE A 110 2.97 8.80 16.80
N VAL A 111 2.28 8.33 15.77
CA VAL A 111 2.64 7.12 15.04
C VAL A 111 3.23 7.51 13.69
N LEU A 112 4.48 7.09 13.44
CA LEU A 112 5.15 7.31 12.16
C LEU A 112 4.95 6.07 11.27
N SER A 113 4.31 6.26 10.11
CA SER A 113 4.06 5.19 9.15
C SER A 113 4.77 5.48 7.83
N PRO A 114 5.69 4.62 7.36
CA PRO A 114 6.25 4.74 6.02
C PRO A 114 5.21 4.35 4.97
N HIS A 115 5.38 4.85 3.75
CA HIS A 115 4.61 4.40 2.58
C HIS A 115 5.07 3.01 2.12
N LEU A 116 4.77 1.98 2.93
CA LEU A 116 5.26 0.62 2.75
C LEU A 116 4.14 -0.41 2.94
N GLY A 117 4.06 -1.36 2.01
CA GLY A 117 3.06 -2.43 2.05
C GLY A 117 1.63 -1.89 1.92
N ALA A 118 0.67 -2.57 2.54
CA ALA A 118 -0.74 -2.14 2.59
C ALA A 118 -0.96 -1.07 3.67
N TRP A 119 -0.31 0.09 3.53
CA TRP A 119 -0.31 1.14 4.56
C TRP A 119 -1.71 1.68 4.87
N GLU A 120 -2.64 1.64 3.92
CA GLU A 120 -4.05 2.02 4.13
C GLU A 120 -4.73 1.10 5.15
N LEU A 121 -4.47 -0.21 5.08
CA LEU A 121 -4.99 -1.17 6.06
C LEU A 121 -4.39 -0.92 7.45
N ALA A 122 -3.09 -0.61 7.51
CA ALA A 122 -2.44 -0.22 8.76
C ALA A 122 -3.07 1.06 9.34
N GLY A 123 -3.34 2.07 8.49
CA GLY A 123 -4.07 3.29 8.88
C GLY A 123 -5.46 3.00 9.44
N MET A 124 -6.23 2.12 8.78
CA MET A 124 -7.55 1.70 9.26
C MET A 124 -7.50 1.04 10.63
N TYR A 125 -6.49 0.20 10.86
CA TYR A 125 -6.26 -0.45 12.15
C TYR A 125 -5.90 0.57 13.23
N LEU A 126 -5.01 1.53 12.95
CA LEU A 126 -4.64 2.59 13.89
C LEU A 126 -5.85 3.44 14.30
N VAL A 127 -6.68 3.84 13.33
CA VAL A 127 -7.93 4.57 13.59
C VAL A 127 -8.94 3.72 14.38
N ALA A 128 -8.80 2.38 14.40
CA ALA A 128 -9.65 1.51 15.24
C ALA A 128 -9.23 1.52 16.71
N GLN A 129 -8.00 1.95 17.02
CA GLN A 129 -7.51 2.01 18.40
C GLN A 129 -7.94 3.27 19.16
N GLY A 130 -8.43 4.29 18.46
CA GLY A 130 -8.99 5.49 19.10
C GLY A 130 -9.03 6.72 18.20
N PRO A 131 -9.50 7.86 18.73
CA PRO A 131 -9.54 9.13 18.00
C PRO A 131 -8.16 9.47 17.44
N THR A 132 -8.10 9.72 16.13
CA THR A 132 -6.86 9.88 15.36
C THR A 132 -6.99 11.08 14.43
N THR A 133 -5.91 11.85 14.31
CA THR A 133 -5.76 12.91 13.31
C THR A 133 -4.59 12.53 12.39
N ILE A 134 -4.81 12.57 11.08
CA ILE A 134 -3.81 12.23 10.06
C ILE A 134 -3.46 13.51 9.31
N PHE A 135 -2.16 13.74 9.08
CA PHE A 135 -1.59 14.89 8.39
C PHE A 135 -0.67 14.46 7.25
#